data_AF-A0A358XNT2-F1
#
_entry.id   AF-A0A358XNT2-F1
#
_cell.length_a   1.000
_cell.length_b   1.000
_cell.length_c   1.000
_cell.angle_alpha   90.00
_cell.angle_beta   90.00
_cell.angle_gamma   90.00
#
_symmetry.space_group_name_H-M   'P 1'
#
loop_
_entity.id
_entity.type
_entity.pdbx_description
1 polymer ?
#
loop_
_entity_poly.entity_id
_entity_poly.type
_entity_poly.pdbx_seq_one_letter_code
_entity_poly.pdbx_strand_id
1 'polypeptide(L)' 'MGTQTAEETFTLEEILASVKESNRLILWNDETNTFEHVIHCLIYHLQYTEKQAEKIAWKVHTEGKC' A
#
# COMPACT_ATOMS: atom_id res chain seq x y z
N MET A 1 -22.46 36.33 -16.54
CA MET A 1 -22.04 34.99 -16.09
C MET A 1 -21.80 35.07 -14.60
N GLY A 2 -22.66 34.49 -13.77
CA GLY A 2 -22.49 34.47 -12.31
C GLY A 2 -21.56 33.32 -11.93
N THR A 3 -20.52 33.59 -11.14
CA THR A 3 -19.68 32.55 -10.54
C THR A 3 -20.45 31.89 -9.41
N GLN A 4 -20.63 30.57 -9.48
CA GLN A 4 -21.14 29.77 -8.38
C GLN A 4 -19.95 29.37 -7.51
N THR A 5 -19.97 29.76 -6.23
CA THR A 5 -19.00 29.31 -5.23
C THR A 5 -19.53 28.03 -4.61
N ALA A 6 -18.78 26.93 -4.71
CA ALA A 6 -19.07 25.69 -4.00
C ALA A 6 -18.29 25.70 -2.67
N GLU A 7 -19.00 25.60 -1.55
CA GLU A 7 -18.40 25.45 -0.23
C GLU A 7 -18.25 23.94 0.07
N GLU A 8 -17.03 23.43 -0.04
CA GLU A 8 -16.70 22.05 0.37
C GLU A 8 -16.33 22.05 1.85
N THR A 9 -17.04 21.26 2.65
CA THR A 9 -16.76 21.10 4.08
C THR A 9 -15.89 19.87 4.29
N PHE A 10 -14.68 20.06 4.80
CA PHE A 10 -13.78 18.96 5.17
C PHE A 10 -13.80 18.74 6.68
N THR A 11 -13.69 17.49 7.11
CA THR A 11 -13.49 17.16 8.51
C THR A 11 -12.06 17.49 8.97
N LEU A 12 -11.88 17.70 10.27
CA LEU A 12 -10.55 17.98 10.83
C LEU A 12 -9.56 16.82 10.56
N GLU A 13 -10.08 15.59 10.52
CA GLU A 13 -9.31 14.37 10.28
C GLU A 13 -8.81 14.27 8.84
N GLU A 14 -9.63 14.65 7.85
CA GLU A 14 -9.23 14.72 6.44
C GLU A 14 -8.15 15.79 6.21
N ILE A 15 -8.31 16.95 6.86
CA ILE A 15 -7.29 18.01 6.82
C ILE A 15 -5.98 17.49 7.43
N LEU A 16 -6.03 16.85 8.59
CA LEU A 16 -4.85 16.30 9.25
C LEU A 16 -4.18 15.18 8.43
N ALA A 17 -4.98 14.35 7.75
CA ALA A 17 -4.49 13.32 6.85
C ALA A 17 -3.78 13.91 5.62
N SER A 18 -4.29 15.01 5.08
CA SER A 18 -3.68 15.71 3.93
C SER A 18 -2.33 16.36 4.24
N VAL A 19 -2.09 16.72 5.51
CA VAL A 19 -0.85 17.36 5.98
C VAL A 19 0.19 16.31 6.44
N LYS A 20 -0.24 15.07 6.71
CA LYS A 20 0.68 14.00 7.09
C LYS A 20 1.50 13.53 5.90
N GLU A 21 2.81 13.40 6.11
CA GLU A 21 3.69 12.78 5.13
C GLU A 21 3.29 11.31 4.91
N SER A 22 3.10 10.94 3.64
CA SER A 22 2.78 9.57 3.24
C SER A 22 3.99 8.65 3.45
N ASN A 23 3.84 7.66 4.33
CA ASN A 23 4.83 6.60 4.50
C ASN A 23 4.67 5.53 3.39
N ARG A 24 5.79 5.00 2.91
CA ARG A 24 5.80 3.88 1.95
C ARG A 24 6.36 2.63 2.61
N LEU A 25 5.61 1.54 2.52
CA LEU A 25 6.11 0.21 2.83
C LEU A 25 6.87 -0.33 1.62
N ILE A 26 8.08 -0.84 1.82
CA ILE A 26 8.91 -1.43 0.76
C ILE A 26 9.22 -2.86 1.17
N LEU A 27 8.90 -3.82 0.29
CA LEU A 27 9.26 -5.22 0.47
C LEU A 27 10.55 -5.51 -0.29
N TRP A 28 11.54 -6.10 0.37
CA TRP A 28 12.84 -6.43 -0.22
C TRP A 28 12.96 -7.95 -0.39
N ASN A 29 13.59 -8.37 -1.47
CA ASN A 29 13.93 -9.77 -1.67
C ASN A 29 15.10 -10.19 -0.76
N ASP A 30 15.05 -11.42 -0.28
CA ASP A 30 16.11 -12.05 0.49
C ASP A 30 16.22 -13.54 0.14
N GLU A 31 17.26 -14.22 0.66
CA GLU A 31 17.52 -15.64 0.39
C GLU A 31 17.05 -16.58 1.52
N THR A 32 16.45 -16.05 2.59
CA THR A 32 16.06 -16.78 3.80
C THR A 32 14.57 -17.12 3.81
N ASN A 33 13.72 -16.18 3.42
CA ASN A 33 12.28 -16.33 3.46
C ASN A 33 11.74 -17.09 2.25
N THR A 34 10.87 -18.07 2.51
CA THR A 34 10.18 -18.82 1.45
C THR A 34 9.02 -18.02 0.87
N PHE A 35 8.63 -18.34 -0.37
CA PHE A 35 7.44 -17.76 -1.00
C PHE A 35 6.18 -17.93 -0.14
N GLU A 36 5.97 -19.12 0.44
CA GLU A 36 4.85 -19.41 1.34
C GLU A 36 4.79 -18.44 2.52
N HIS A 37 5.94 -18.19 3.16
CA HIS A 37 6.03 -17.27 4.29
C HIS A 37 5.69 -15.84 3.88
N VAL A 38 6.27 -15.36 2.77
CA VAL A 38 6.02 -14.00 2.27
C VAL A 38 4.56 -13.82 1.87
N ILE A 39 3.97 -14.78 1.17
CA ILE A 39 2.56 -14.76 0.78
C ILE A 39 1.65 -14.70 2.01
N HIS A 40 1.91 -15.54 3.02
CA HIS A 40 1.17 -15.52 4.27
C HIS A 40 1.26 -14.16 4.98
N CYS A 41 2.44 -13.55 5.04
CA CYS A 41 2.62 -12.22 5.61
C CYS A 41 1.82 -11.14 4.86
N LEU A 42 1.81 -11.18 3.53
CA LEU A 42 1.06 -10.23 2.70
C LEU A 42 -0.46 -10.36 2.91
N ILE A 43 -0.97 -11.58 3.02
CA ILE A 43 -2.40 -11.83 3.31
C ILE A 43 -2.73 -11.34 4.73
N TYR A 44 -1.94 -11.74 5.73
CA TYR A 44 -2.25 -11.49 7.13
C TYR A 44 -2.13 -10.00 7.52
N HIS A 45 -1.07 -9.32 7.08
CA HIS A 45 -0.80 -7.93 7.48
C HIS A 45 -1.38 -6.89 6.53
N LEU A 46 -1.41 -7.16 5.23
CA LEU A 46 -1.85 -6.20 4.21
C LEU A 46 -3.22 -6.54 3.62
N GLN A 47 -3.85 -7.63 4.07
CA GLN A 47 -5.18 -8.06 3.64
C GLN A 47 -5.26 -8.29 2.12
N TYR A 48 -4.15 -8.73 1.53
CA TYR A 48 -4.11 -9.10 0.11
C TYR A 48 -4.83 -10.43 -0.10
N THR A 49 -5.41 -10.60 -1.27
CA THR A 49 -5.83 -11.93 -1.72
C THR A 49 -4.61 -12.79 -2.02
N GLU A 50 -4.75 -14.11 -1.93
CA GLU A 50 -3.69 -15.06 -2.25
C GLU A 50 -3.03 -14.78 -3.61
N LYS A 51 -3.84 -14.59 -4.66
CA LYS A 51 -3.35 -14.27 -6.00
C LYS A 51 -2.58 -12.96 -6.08
N GLN A 52 -2.99 -11.94 -5.32
CA GLN A 52 -2.25 -10.67 -5.26
C GLN A 52 -0.92 -10.85 -4.53
N ALA A 53 -0.93 -11.55 -3.40
CA ALA A 53 0.25 -11.84 -2.61
C ALA A 53 1.29 -12.65 -3.40
N GLU A 54 0.85 -13.70 -4.11
CA GLU A 54 1.70 -14.51 -4.98
C GLU A 54 2.37 -13.65 -6.07
N LYS A 55 1.58 -12.80 -6.75
CA LYS A 55 2.11 -11.89 -7.78
C LYS A 55 3.16 -10.93 -7.21
N ILE A 56 2.94 -10.40 -6.01
CA ILE A 56 3.88 -9.50 -5.34
C ILE A 56 5.15 -10.24 -4.93
N ALA A 57 5.03 -11.46 -4.38
CA ALA A 57 6.18 -12.28 -4.02
C ALA A 57 7.08 -12.56 -5.25
N TRP A 58 6.49 -12.92 -6.39
CA TRP A 58 7.23 -13.09 -7.64
C TRP A 58 7.86 -11.79 -8.12
N LYS A 59 7.13 -10.68 -8.07
CA LYS A 59 7.64 -9.36 -8.46
C LYS A 59 8.89 -9.00 -7.66
N VAL A 60 8.83 -9.11 -6.34
CA VAL A 60 9.96 -8.79 -5.45
C VAL A 60 11.14 -9.71 -5.73
N HIS A 61 10.92 -10.99 -5.93
CA HIS A 61 11.97 -11.93 -6.28
C HIS A 61 12.71 -11.53 -7.58
N THR A 62 11.97 -11.07 -8.59
CA THR A 62 12.56 -10.67 -9.88
C THR A 62 13.17 -9.26 -9.89
N GLU A 63 12.56 -8.30 -9.19
CA GLU A 63 12.93 -6.87 -9.24
C GLU A 63 13.80 -6.44 -8.04
N GLY A 64 13.99 -7.33 -7.07
CA GLY A 64 14.75 -7.09 -5.83
C GLY A 64 13.99 -6.32 -4.75
N LYS A 65 12.98 -5.52 -5.13
CA LYS A 65 12.08 -4.83 -4.20
C LYS A 65 10.78 -4.38 -4.88
N CYS A 66 9.73 -4.14 -4.11
CA CYS A 66 8.53 -3.46 -4.59
C CYS A 66 7.88 -2.56 -3.54
#